data_AF-A0A2I0D3B2-F1
#
_entry.id   AF-A0A2I0D3B2-F1
#
_cell.length_a   1.000
_cell.length_b   1.000
_cell.length_c   1.000
_cell.angle_alpha   90.00
_cell.angle_beta   90.00
_cell.angle_gamma   90.00
#
_symmetry.space_group_name_H-M   'P 1'
#
loop_
_entity.id
_entity.type
_entity.pdbx_description
1 polymer ?
#
loop_
_entity_poly.entity_id
_entity_poly.type
_entity_poly.pdbx_seq_one_letter_code
_entity_poly.pdbx_strand_id
1 'polypeptide(L)'
;MHPSRRRNRTLFTRILDLLASDPGIVAVTLLTIICIYFIDTITPLGEPVWLLYLIPLILSYWSSRLYAIPAVSLVTLFFLIGGFLLSPEGIPVTQAILNRFTFFLTFICAAIILWIIRRRQITGSTIF
;
A
#
# COMPACT_ATOMS: atom_id res chain seq x y z
N MET A 1 -48.00 -3.66 -7.98
CA MET A 1 -47.01 -4.53 -8.64
C MET A 1 -45.71 -3.76 -8.80
N HIS A 2 -44.68 -4.09 -8.02
CA HIS A 2 -43.38 -3.43 -8.09
C HIS A 2 -42.54 -4.19 -9.14
N PRO A 3 -42.14 -3.57 -10.26
CA PRO A 3 -41.29 -4.26 -11.22
C PRO A 3 -39.93 -4.48 -10.56
N SER A 4 -39.57 -5.75 -10.40
CA SER A 4 -38.24 -6.21 -10.04
C SER A 4 -37.24 -5.69 -11.07
N ARG A 5 -36.53 -4.61 -10.72
CA ARG A 5 -35.45 -4.04 -11.53
C ARG A 5 -34.26 -5.00 -11.48
N ARG A 6 -34.34 -6.08 -12.28
CA ARG A 6 -33.30 -7.10 -12.48
C ARG A 6 -32.10 -6.40 -13.12
N ARG A 7 -31.19 -5.94 -12.26
CA ARG A 7 -30.02 -5.14 -12.61
C ARG A 7 -29.03 -6.04 -13.37
N ASN A 8 -28.98 -5.86 -14.68
CA ASN A 8 -28.06 -6.54 -15.59
C ASN A 8 -26.62 -6.04 -15.33
N ARG A 9 -26.03 -6.43 -14.19
CA ARG A 9 -24.63 -6.12 -13.86
C ARG A 9 -23.72 -6.98 -14.74
N THR A 10 -23.01 -6.33 -15.66
CA THR A 10 -21.98 -6.96 -16.50
C THR A 10 -20.90 -7.60 -15.61
N LEU A 11 -20.27 -8.69 -16.07
CA LEU A 11 -19.21 -9.39 -15.30
C LEU A 11 -18.13 -8.42 -14.80
N PHE A 12 -17.79 -7.42 -15.62
CA PHE A 12 -16.86 -6.35 -15.28
C PHE A 12 -17.25 -5.59 -14.01
N THR A 13 -18.52 -5.17 -13.89
CA THR A 13 -18.99 -4.46 -12.67
C THR A 13 -18.93 -5.32 -11.41
N ARG A 14 -19.17 -6.63 -11.54
CA ARG A 14 -19.04 -7.55 -10.40
C ARG A 14 -17.59 -7.71 -9.94
N ILE A 15 -16.65 -7.77 -10.89
CA ILE A 15 -15.22 -7.84 -10.58
C ILE A 15 -14.78 -6.56 -9.87
N LEU A 16 -15.18 -5.38 -10.37
CA LEU A 16 -14.88 -4.11 -9.71
C LEU A 16 -15.48 -4.03 -8.31
N ASP A 17 -16.74 -4.47 -8.13
CA ASP A 17 -17.38 -4.52 -6.81
C ASP A 17 -16.63 -5.47 -5.85
N LEU A 18 -16.13 -6.61 -6.35
CA LEU A 18 -15.34 -7.56 -5.57
C LEU A 18 -13.96 -6.99 -5.20
N LEU A 19 -13.28 -6.32 -6.13
CA LEU A 19 -11.98 -5.70 -5.87
C LEU A 19 -12.09 -4.50 -4.93
N ALA A 20 -13.18 -3.73 -5.03
CA ALA A 20 -13.48 -2.60 -4.15
C ALA A 20 -14.02 -3.04 -2.77
N SER A 21 -14.32 -4.32 -2.58
CA SER A 21 -14.66 -4.85 -1.26
C SER A 21 -13.44 -4.85 -0.35
N ASP A 22 -13.65 -4.78 0.97
CA ASP A 22 -12.56 -4.84 1.95
C ASP A 22 -11.57 -6.01 1.74
N PRO A 23 -12.00 -7.27 1.58
CA PRO A 23 -11.08 -8.36 1.29
C PRO A 23 -10.40 -8.20 -0.08
N GLY A 24 -11.09 -7.62 -1.07
CA GLY A 24 -10.52 -7.31 -2.38
C GLY A 24 -9.37 -6.30 -2.28
N ILE A 25 -9.58 -5.19 -1.56
CA ILE A 25 -8.56 -4.15 -1.33
C ILE A 25 -7.35 -4.76 -0.62
N VAL A 26 -7.57 -5.57 0.42
CA VAL A 26 -6.48 -6.25 1.14
C VAL A 26 -5.72 -7.19 0.21
N ALA A 27 -6.41 -8.01 -0.59
CA ALA A 27 -5.78 -8.92 -1.53
C ALA A 27 -4.96 -8.20 -2.59
N VAL A 28 -5.50 -7.13 -3.19
CA VAL A 28 -4.79 -6.29 -4.17
C VAL A 28 -3.58 -5.62 -3.53
N THR A 29 -3.72 -5.12 -2.30
CA THR A 29 -2.62 -4.49 -1.56
C THR A 29 -1.49 -5.49 -1.31
N LEU A 30 -1.80 -6.69 -0.84
CA LEU A 30 -0.81 -7.76 -0.61
C LEU A 30 -0.12 -8.17 -1.90
N LEU A 31 -0.88 -8.41 -2.97
CA LEU A 31 -0.33 -8.74 -4.28
C LEU A 31 0.63 -7.64 -4.76
N THR A 32 0.23 -6.37 -4.61
CA THR A 32 1.04 -5.22 -5.00
C THR A 32 2.34 -5.15 -4.20
N ILE A 33 2.30 -5.36 -2.88
CA ILE A 33 3.50 -5.41 -2.02
C ILE A 33 4.45 -6.51 -2.51
N ILE A 34 3.95 -7.71 -2.76
CA ILE A 34 4.76 -8.85 -3.20
C ILE A 34 5.43 -8.54 -4.54
N CYS A 35 4.67 -8.01 -5.51
CA CYS A 35 5.21 -7.62 -6.81
C CYS A 35 6.32 -6.57 -6.68
N ILE A 36 6.09 -5.53 -5.88
CA ILE A 36 7.09 -4.47 -5.66
C ILE A 36 8.33 -5.05 -4.99
N TYR A 37 8.18 -5.93 -4.01
CA TYR A 37 9.28 -6.59 -3.33
C TYR A 37 10.15 -7.40 -4.30
N PHE A 38 9.54 -8.18 -5.20
CA PHE A 38 10.28 -8.88 -6.25
C PHE A 38 11.05 -7.93 -7.17
N ILE A 39 10.48 -6.77 -7.51
CA ILE A 39 11.18 -5.77 -8.33
C ILE A 39 12.33 -5.15 -7.52
N ASP A 40 12.14 -4.83 -6.23
CA ASP A 40 13.17 -4.26 -5.36
C ASP A 40 14.36 -5.20 -5.17
N THR A 41 14.14 -6.52 -5.07
CA THR A 41 15.22 -7.50 -4.88
C THR A 41 16.05 -7.76 -6.12
N ILE A 42 15.52 -7.53 -7.33
CA ILE A 42 16.29 -7.71 -8.58
C ILE A 42 16.86 -6.40 -9.13
N THR A 43 16.40 -5.26 -8.63
CA THR A 43 16.88 -3.95 -9.07
C THR A 43 18.15 -3.57 -8.31
N PRO A 44 19.21 -3.08 -8.99
CA PRO A 44 20.41 -2.61 -8.32
C PRO A 44 20.14 -1.49 -7.32
N LEU A 45 20.91 -1.47 -6.23
CA LEU A 45 20.89 -0.39 -5.26
C LEU A 45 21.19 0.95 -5.94
N GLY A 46 20.31 1.94 -5.74
CA GLY A 46 20.42 3.29 -6.29
C GLY A 46 19.21 3.73 -7.10
N GLU A 47 18.43 2.79 -7.62
CA GLU A 47 17.18 3.09 -8.33
C GLU A 47 16.02 3.42 -7.38
N PRO A 48 15.11 4.33 -7.78
CA PRO A 48 14.02 4.80 -6.94
C PRO A 48 12.83 3.83 -6.84
N VAL A 49 13.06 2.51 -6.91
CA VAL A 49 12.03 1.46 -6.85
C VAL A 49 11.24 1.52 -5.54
N TRP A 50 11.89 2.01 -4.50
CA TRP A 50 11.29 2.24 -3.19
C TRP A 50 10.05 3.15 -3.26
N LEU A 51 9.95 4.07 -4.23
CA LEU A 51 8.76 4.91 -4.42
C LEU A 51 7.50 4.08 -4.67
N LEU A 52 7.64 2.91 -5.28
CA LEU A 52 6.50 2.03 -5.60
C LEU A 52 5.80 1.55 -4.34
N TYR A 53 6.48 1.44 -3.20
CA TYR A 53 5.87 1.06 -1.93
C TYR A 53 4.86 2.09 -1.39
N LEU A 54 4.83 3.32 -1.92
CA LEU A 54 3.75 4.27 -1.63
C LEU A 54 2.40 3.79 -2.19
N ILE A 55 2.39 3.00 -3.26
CA ILE A 55 1.17 2.47 -3.87
C ILE A 55 0.36 1.61 -2.89
N PRO A 56 0.93 0.54 -2.27
CA PRO A 56 0.18 -0.24 -1.29
C PRO A 56 -0.19 0.57 -0.04
N LEU A 57 0.63 1.54 0.36
CA LEU A 57 0.29 2.45 1.45
C LEU A 57 -0.96 3.28 1.12
N ILE A 58 -1.05 3.82 -0.09
CA ILE A 58 -2.23 4.57 -0.54
C ILE A 58 -3.43 3.62 -0.72
N LEU A 59 -3.24 2.40 -1.23
CA LEU A 59 -4.31 1.39 -1.30
C LEU A 59 -4.90 1.05 0.08
N SER A 60 -4.05 0.99 1.11
CA SER A 60 -4.47 0.71 2.49
C SER A 60 -5.44 1.76 3.04
N TYR A 61 -5.41 2.99 2.53
CA TYR A 61 -6.31 4.07 2.93
C TYR A 61 -7.77 3.82 2.52
N TRP A 62 -7.99 3.12 1.39
CA TRP A 62 -9.34 2.77 0.94
C TRP A 62 -9.96 1.58 1.69
N SER A 63 -9.20 0.85 2.49
CA SER A 63 -9.76 -0.21 3.34
C SER A 63 -10.67 0.40 4.41
N SER A 64 -11.80 -0.26 4.72
CA SER A 64 -12.67 0.14 5.84
C SER A 64 -11.99 -0.01 7.21
N ARG A 65 -10.91 -0.80 7.29
CA ARG A 65 -10.23 -1.13 8.54
C ARG A 65 -9.28 -0.01 8.95
N LEU A 66 -9.49 0.56 10.15
CA LEU A 66 -8.61 1.58 10.73
C LEU A 66 -7.15 1.10 10.84
N TYR A 67 -6.94 -0.19 11.10
CA TYR A 67 -5.62 -0.78 11.25
C TYR A 67 -4.93 -1.13 9.92
N ALA A 68 -5.57 -0.93 8.76
CA ALA A 68 -4.99 -1.27 7.47
C ALA A 68 -3.70 -0.46 7.19
N ILE A 69 -3.73 0.85 7.43
CA ILE A 69 -2.59 1.75 7.21
C ILE A 69 -1.37 1.35 8.07
N PRO A 70 -1.49 1.21 9.42
CA PRO A 70 -0.34 0.81 10.23
C PRO A 70 0.13 -0.62 9.92
N ALA A 71 -0.77 -1.56 9.62
CA ALA A 71 -0.39 -2.92 9.26
C ALA A 71 0.40 -2.99 7.94
N VAL A 72 -0.09 -2.33 6.89
CA VAL A 72 0.59 -2.25 5.58
C VAL A 72 1.93 -1.54 5.71
N SER A 73 1.99 -0.48 6.52
CA SER A 73 3.24 0.21 6.80
C SER A 73 4.27 -0.73 7.44
N LEU A 74 3.88 -1.48 8.48
CA LEU A 74 4.77 -2.41 9.16
C LEU A 74 5.29 -3.51 8.21
N VAL A 75 4.40 -4.12 7.42
CA VAL A 75 4.76 -5.15 6.44
C VAL A 75 5.72 -4.60 5.38
N THR A 76 5.45 -3.38 4.89
CA THR A 76 6.30 -2.70 3.90
C THR A 76 7.68 -2.42 4.45
N LEU A 77 7.80 -1.99 5.72
CA LEU A 77 9.08 -1.77 6.37
C LEU A 77 9.91 -3.07 6.43
N PHE A 78 9.29 -4.21 6.75
CA PHE A 78 9.97 -5.50 6.74
C PHE A 78 10.49 -5.88 5.34
N PHE A 79 9.67 -5.69 4.30
CA PHE A 79 10.09 -5.98 2.93
C PHE A 79 11.18 -5.05 2.43
N LEU A 80 11.18 -3.78 2.83
CA LEU A 80 12.22 -2.84 2.47
C LEU A 80 13.58 -3.20 3.08
N ILE A 81 13.59 -3.68 4.33
CA ILE A 81 14.79 -4.23 4.98
C ILE A 81 15.25 -5.48 4.24
N GLY A 82 14.33 -6.40 3.95
CA GLY A 82 14.64 -7.62 3.20
C GLY A 82 15.16 -7.35 1.79
N GLY A 83 14.61 -6.34 1.11
CA GLY A 83 15.04 -5.92 -0.23
C GLY A 83 16.46 -5.41 -0.20
N PHE A 84 16.80 -4.54 0.75
CA PHE A 84 18.16 -4.03 0.91
C PHE A 84 19.23 -5.12 1.07
N LEU A 85 18.90 -6.20 1.79
CA LEU A 85 19.83 -7.31 2.01
C LEU A 85 20.01 -8.22 0.79
N LEU A 86 19.07 -8.22 -0.14
CA LEU A 86 19.04 -9.12 -1.30
C LEU A 86 19.34 -8.40 -2.63
N SER A 87 19.13 -7.07 -2.70
CA SER A 87 19.35 -6.28 -3.91
C SER A 87 20.81 -6.35 -4.36
N PRO A 88 21.09 -6.46 -5.68
CA PRO A 88 22.43 -6.37 -6.22
C PRO A 88 23.11 -5.04 -5.88
N GLU A 89 24.44 -5.08 -5.70
CA GLU A 89 25.24 -3.87 -5.55
C GLU A 89 25.19 -3.03 -6.84
N GLY A 90 24.90 -1.75 -6.72
CA GLY A 90 24.83 -0.80 -7.84
C GLY A 90 25.65 0.47 -7.56
N ILE A 91 25.27 1.19 -6.50
CA ILE A 91 25.99 2.36 -5.98
C ILE A 91 26.77 2.01 -4.69
N PRO A 92 27.71 2.87 -4.25
CA PRO A 92 28.39 2.67 -2.96
C PRO A 92 27.41 2.52 -1.80
N VAL A 93 27.68 1.54 -0.92
CA VAL A 93 26.79 1.16 0.20
C VAL A 93 26.38 2.36 1.05
N THR A 94 27.29 3.30 1.31
CA THR A 94 27.00 4.53 2.08
C THR A 94 25.89 5.37 1.42
N GLN A 95 25.91 5.52 0.10
CA GLN A 95 24.87 6.27 -0.63
C GLN A 95 23.55 5.49 -0.67
N ALA A 96 23.62 4.17 -0.82
CA ALA A 96 22.43 3.30 -0.78
C ALA A 96 21.72 3.39 0.58
N ILE A 97 22.48 3.38 1.68
CA ILE A 97 21.94 3.53 3.04
C ILE A 97 21.27 4.90 3.20
N LEU A 98 21.92 5.99 2.76
CA LEU A 98 21.35 7.34 2.85
C LEU A 98 20.02 7.45 2.08
N ASN A 99 19.99 6.98 0.83
CA ASN A 99 18.77 7.01 0.01
C ASN A 99 17.63 6.19 0.65
N ARG A 100 17.92 4.97 1.13
CA ARG A 100 16.91 4.15 1.80
C ARG A 100 16.46 4.78 3.12
N PHE A 101 17.36 5.40 3.88
CA PHE A 101 17.01 6.09 5.12
C PHE A 101 16.09 7.30 4.88
N THR A 102 16.38 8.13 3.88
CA THR A 102 15.50 9.23 3.47
C THR A 102 14.12 8.70 3.10
N PHE A 103 14.07 7.62 2.33
CA PHE A 103 12.79 6.98 1.99
C PHE A 103 12.05 6.45 3.23
N PHE A 104 12.73 5.75 4.14
CA PHE A 104 12.14 5.27 5.40
C PHE A 104 11.44 6.41 6.14
N LEU A 105 12.11 7.56 6.29
CA LEU A 105 11.55 8.74 6.94
C LEU A 105 10.33 9.27 6.17
N THR A 106 10.44 9.46 4.85
CA THR A 106 9.32 9.94 4.02
C THR A 106 8.11 9.00 4.10
N PHE A 107 8.34 7.69 4.05
CA PHE A 107 7.31 6.65 4.09
C PHE A 107 6.59 6.63 5.45
N ILE A 108 7.34 6.68 6.56
CA ILE A 108 6.77 6.74 7.91
C ILE A 108 5.94 8.02 8.08
N CYS A 109 6.46 9.18 7.64
CA CYS A 109 5.73 10.43 7.68
C CYS A 109 4.42 10.33 6.88
N ALA A 110 4.46 9.80 5.66
CA ALA A 110 3.27 9.59 4.83
C ALA A 110 2.26 8.65 5.51
N ALA A 111 2.72 7.55 6.10
CA ALA A 111 1.88 6.60 6.82
C ALA A 111 1.20 7.24 8.03
N ILE A 112 1.94 8.01 8.83
CA ILE A 112 1.39 8.73 10.00
C ILE A 112 0.36 9.75 9.55
N ILE A 113 0.66 10.55 8.51
CA ILE A 113 -0.28 11.54 7.97
C ILE A 113 -1.57 10.87 7.50
N LEU A 114 -1.48 9.82 6.69
CA LEU A 114 -2.64 9.07 6.20
C LEU A 114 -3.43 8.46 7.36
N TRP A 115 -2.76 7.91 8.36
CA TRP A 115 -3.41 7.33 9.53
C TRP A 115 -4.15 8.39 10.35
N ILE A 116 -3.56 9.57 10.58
CA ILE A 116 -4.21 10.69 11.27
C ILE A 116 -5.43 11.17 10.49
N ILE A 117 -5.31 11.38 9.18
CA ILE A 117 -6.41 11.81 8.31
C ILE A 117 -7.56 10.80 8.41
N ARG A 118 -7.25 9.51 8.27
CA ARG A 118 -8.24 8.44 8.33
C ARG A 118 -8.93 8.36 9.69
N ARG A 119 -8.17 8.47 10.79
CA ARG A 119 -8.70 8.47 12.15
C ARG A 119 -9.67 9.63 12.36
N ARG A 120 -9.33 10.83 11.87
CA ARG A 120 -10.19 12.02 11.95
C ARG A 120 -11.49 11.87 11.17
N GLN A 121 -11.46 11.26 9.98
CA GLN A 121 -12.67 11.01 9.19
C GLN A 121 -13.65 10.09 9.91
N ILE A 122 -13.16 9.01 10.51
CA ILE A 122 -13.99 8.06 11.25
C ILE A 122 -14.60 8.74 12.49
N THR A 123 -13.79 9.47 13.27
CA THR A 123 -14.29 10.18 14.47
C THR A 123 -15.24 11.35 14.13
N GLY A 124 -15.04 12.05 13.01
CA GLY A 124 -15.93 13.11 12.56
C GLY A 124 -17.30 12.60 12.07
N SER A 125 -17.35 11.38 11.53
CA SER A 125 -18.59 10.74 11.07
C SER A 125 -19.52 10.25 12.18
N THR A 126 -19.03 10.15 13.43
CA THR A 126 -19.83 9.67 14.58
C THR A 126 -20.53 10.77 15.38
N ILE A 127 -20.43 12.04 14.95
CA ILE A 127 -20.94 13.21 15.68
C ILE A 127 -22.25 13.78 15.05
N PHE A 128 -22.78 13.16 14.00
CA PHE A 128 -24.04 13.55 13.36
C PHE A 128 -25.05 12.41 13.33
#